data_AF-A0A177AD95-F1
#
_entry.id   AF-A0A177AD95-F1
#
_cell.length_a   1.000
_cell.length_b   1.000
_cell.length_c   1.000
_cell.angle_alpha   90.00
_cell.angle_beta   90.00
_cell.angle_gamma   90.00
#
_symmetry.space_group_name_H-M   'P 1'
#
loop_
_entity.id
_entity.type
_entity.pdbx_description
1 polymer ?
#
loop_
_entity_poly.entity_id
_entity_poly.type
_entity_poly.pdbx_seq_one_letter_code
_entity_poly.pdbx_strand_id
1 'polypeptide(L)'
;MSNKSILAPFDAANLQNRGLLGPGNTTSSQRLHKRCLNRSSDEEHSDIPLSAPISSQNAFATIPAVLISLETLIYVGLSGQKANELWNQWTNWQRGPYDPRRETDPDDGGLTVTFHDFIIGWSVTNRADAVGDDDDHEWRKCLDACGIDAATQDAIMDPNFTYLRRTNSCLYWAKDTIEMRYAGLEEIQRTSLTREAELKQAAPPIPSGSEDAQGSGYQGNVGLTSTSSTSQGQRSISGLQQKGAAGIEADVCGSSRAIAALNAPGYTTLYKGLDQARITGLFDDSGAVAEIEILLSSAPSDFCGISSRFYFALDHTVARYYAAYVKKRAVCESVVIVCLQIPNAAIESLPPNKIQRMLWPSSEWKELVWFSRKGKTPPPHLDKYHERGRKWTFCVVSL
;
A
#
# COMPACT_ATOMS: atom_id res chain seq x y z
N MET A 1 9.44 25.76 -4.52
CA MET A 1 9.48 24.29 -4.40
C MET A 1 8.28 23.88 -3.58
N SER A 2 7.32 23.17 -4.16
CA SER A 2 6.16 22.68 -3.39
C SER A 2 6.64 21.51 -2.54
N ASN A 3 6.81 21.76 -1.24
CA ASN A 3 7.20 20.72 -0.30
C ASN A 3 5.97 19.82 -0.10
N LYS A 4 5.96 18.62 -0.68
CA LYS A 4 4.84 17.66 -0.55
C LYS A 4 4.79 17.11 0.88
N SER A 5 4.21 17.89 1.80
CA SER A 5 3.94 17.46 3.19
C SER A 5 3.09 16.19 3.17
N ILE A 6 3.41 15.22 4.01
CA ILE A 6 2.60 14.00 4.12
C ILE A 6 1.25 14.32 4.78
N LEU A 7 1.21 15.21 5.76
CA LEU A 7 -0.06 15.63 6.36
C LEU A 7 -0.49 16.99 5.82
N ALA A 8 -1.75 17.08 5.42
CA ALA A 8 -2.36 18.33 5.01
C ALA A 8 -2.38 19.31 6.21
N PRO A 9 -2.07 20.60 6.03
CA PRO A 9 -1.81 21.51 7.16
C PRO A 9 -2.95 21.62 8.18
N PHE A 10 -4.21 21.59 7.73
CA PHE A 10 -5.38 21.71 8.60
C PHE A 10 -5.67 20.41 9.33
N ASP A 11 -5.50 19.26 8.66
CA ASP A 11 -5.58 17.94 9.29
C ASP A 11 -4.47 17.76 10.33
N ALA A 12 -3.23 18.15 10.00
CA ALA A 12 -2.10 18.11 10.92
C ALA A 12 -2.37 18.92 12.19
N ALA A 13 -2.85 20.16 12.06
CA ALA A 13 -3.22 21.01 13.19
C ALA A 13 -4.36 20.39 14.02
N ASN A 14 -5.37 19.80 13.38
CA ASN A 14 -6.46 19.10 14.07
C ASN A 14 -5.95 17.91 14.89
N LEU A 15 -5.13 17.05 14.27
CA LEU A 15 -4.54 15.88 14.93
C LEU A 15 -3.64 16.29 16.09
N GLN A 16 -2.84 17.35 15.94
CA GLN A 16 -1.99 17.88 17.00
C GLN A 16 -2.81 18.39 18.19
N ASN A 17 -3.88 19.15 17.93
CA ASN A 17 -4.78 19.65 18.98
C ASN A 17 -5.47 18.52 19.76
N ARG A 18 -5.61 17.35 19.14
CA ARG A 18 -6.19 16.14 19.76
C ARG A 18 -5.14 15.24 20.42
N GLY A 19 -3.86 15.59 20.36
CA GLY A 19 -2.76 14.75 20.87
C GLY A 19 -2.50 13.49 20.02
N LEU A 20 -3.02 13.45 18.78
CA LEU A 20 -2.87 12.32 17.84
C LEU A 20 -1.70 12.51 16.87
N LEU A 21 -1.04 13.67 16.91
CA LEU A 21 0.17 13.99 16.17
C LEU A 21 1.16 14.71 17.08
N GLY A 22 2.45 14.43 16.93
CA GLY A 22 3.50 15.25 17.52
C GLY A 22 4.90 14.91 16.99
N PRO A 23 5.96 15.39 17.64
CA PRO A 23 7.31 15.34 17.09
C PRO A 23 7.84 13.92 16.99
N GLY A 24 8.59 13.66 15.91
CA GLY A 24 9.35 12.44 15.70
C GLY A 24 10.68 12.40 16.44
N ASN A 25 11.50 11.42 16.08
CA ASN A 25 12.86 11.28 16.60
C ASN A 25 13.84 12.27 15.93
N THR A 26 13.44 12.84 14.80
CA THR A 26 14.20 13.83 14.02
C THR A 26 13.32 15.03 13.70
N THR A 27 13.92 16.15 13.30
CA THR A 27 13.20 17.37 12.91
C THR A 27 12.30 17.20 11.69
N SER A 28 12.58 16.18 10.87
CA SER A 28 11.87 15.89 9.62
C SER A 28 11.00 14.63 9.73
N SER A 29 10.79 14.11 10.95
CA SER A 29 9.85 13.02 11.23
C SER A 29 8.81 13.45 12.26
N GLN A 30 7.68 12.76 12.24
CA GLN A 30 6.54 13.01 13.11
C GLN A 30 5.95 11.68 13.59
N ARG A 31 5.31 11.70 14.76
CA ARG A 31 4.61 10.55 15.32
C ARG A 31 3.12 10.73 15.12
N LEU A 32 2.52 9.83 14.35
CA LEU A 32 1.09 9.80 14.07
C LEU A 32 0.44 8.62 14.77
N HIS A 33 -0.67 8.86 15.45
CA HIS A 33 -1.45 7.80 16.10
C HIS A 33 -1.86 6.76 15.05
N LYS A 34 -1.66 5.47 15.35
CA LYS A 34 -1.84 4.39 14.36
C LYS A 34 -3.22 4.38 13.73
N ARG A 35 -4.28 4.64 14.52
CA ARG A 35 -5.67 4.81 14.05
C ARG A 35 -5.91 5.95 13.04
N CYS A 36 -4.91 6.78 12.76
CA CYS A 36 -5.01 7.93 11.87
C CYS A 36 -4.11 7.82 10.63
N LEU A 37 -3.43 6.69 10.42
CA LEU A 37 -2.49 6.51 9.31
C LEU A 37 -3.23 6.53 7.97
N ASN A 38 -4.09 5.55 7.73
CA ASN A 38 -4.85 5.39 6.49
C ASN A 38 -6.34 5.17 6.76
N ARG A 39 -7.12 4.97 5.70
CA ARG A 39 -8.59 4.82 5.74
C ARG A 39 -9.12 3.61 6.51
N SER A 40 -8.30 2.59 6.77
CA SER A 40 -8.71 1.39 7.53
C SER A 40 -8.02 1.26 8.88
N SER A 41 -7.21 2.26 9.23
CA SER A 41 -6.41 2.23 10.43
C SER A 41 -7.24 2.34 11.71
N ASP A 42 -8.39 3.01 11.67
CA ASP A 42 -9.25 3.14 12.84
C ASP A 42 -9.82 1.79 13.28
N GLU A 43 -10.24 0.97 12.30
CA GLU A 43 -10.72 -0.39 12.50
C GLU A 43 -9.57 -1.34 12.88
N GLU A 44 -8.47 -1.33 12.11
CA GLU A 44 -7.32 -2.21 12.31
C GLU A 44 -6.71 -2.05 13.72
N HIS A 45 -6.69 -0.82 14.23
CA HIS A 45 -6.12 -0.47 15.53
C HIS A 45 -7.19 -0.05 16.55
N SER A 46 -8.41 -0.57 16.40
CA SER A 46 -9.55 -0.25 17.27
C SER A 46 -9.31 -0.64 18.74
N ASP A 47 -8.40 -1.58 18.99
CA ASP A 47 -7.93 -1.98 20.32
C ASP A 47 -7.09 -0.90 21.02
N ILE A 48 -6.53 0.04 20.26
CA ILE A 48 -5.70 1.13 20.78
C ILE A 48 -6.60 2.32 21.16
N PRO A 49 -6.61 2.76 22.43
CA PRO A 49 -7.39 3.92 22.83
C PRO A 49 -6.79 5.22 22.25
N LEU A 50 -7.64 6.10 21.70
CA LEU A 50 -7.21 7.41 21.18
C LEU A 50 -6.61 8.34 22.25
N SER A 51 -6.82 8.03 23.54
CA SER A 51 -6.21 8.74 24.67
C SER A 51 -4.81 8.23 25.03
N ALA A 52 -4.24 7.31 24.26
CA ALA A 52 -2.90 6.81 24.50
C ALA A 52 -1.88 7.97 24.48
N PRO A 53 -0.94 8.02 25.44
CA PRO A 53 0.05 9.09 25.49
C PRO A 53 0.97 9.01 24.27
N ILE A 54 1.40 10.17 23.76
CA ILE A 54 2.29 10.23 22.57
C ILE A 54 3.60 9.48 22.76
N SER A 55 4.06 9.29 23.99
CA SER A 55 5.24 8.48 24.30
C SER A 55 5.05 6.98 23.99
N SER A 56 3.80 6.49 23.93
CA SER A 56 3.46 5.09 23.67
C SER A 56 3.97 4.64 22.30
N GLN A 57 4.95 3.74 22.29
CA GLN A 57 5.49 3.15 21.05
C GLN A 57 4.46 2.29 20.33
N ASN A 58 3.51 1.68 21.06
CA ASN A 58 2.50 0.82 20.47
C ASN A 58 1.38 1.61 19.78
N ALA A 59 1.07 2.81 20.26
CA ALA A 59 -0.04 3.61 19.76
C ALA A 59 0.32 4.55 18.61
N PHE A 60 1.61 4.87 18.42
CA PHE A 60 2.07 5.83 17.41
C PHE A 60 3.09 5.21 16.48
N ALA A 61 2.99 5.52 15.19
CA ALA A 61 4.01 5.22 14.19
C ALA A 61 4.81 6.48 13.86
N THR A 62 6.11 6.31 13.62
CA THR A 62 6.98 7.39 13.13
C THR A 62 6.95 7.40 11.61
N ILE A 63 6.58 8.54 11.03
CA ILE A 63 6.55 8.76 9.58
C ILE A 63 7.36 10.01 9.22
N PRO A 64 7.85 10.14 7.97
CA PRO A 64 8.44 11.39 7.50
C PRO A 64 7.41 12.52 7.55
N ALA A 65 7.88 13.76 7.72
CA ALA A 65 7.02 14.95 7.62
C ALA A 65 6.75 15.33 6.15
N VAL A 66 7.73 15.07 5.27
CA VAL A 66 7.71 15.41 3.84
C VAL A 66 8.01 14.15 3.04
N LEU A 67 7.25 13.92 1.97
CA LEU A 67 7.35 12.72 1.12
C LEU A 67 8.66 12.63 0.34
N ILE A 68 9.25 13.76 -0.04
CA ILE A 68 10.57 13.81 -0.71
C ILE A 68 11.59 14.30 0.31
N SER A 69 12.21 13.35 1.03
CA SER A 69 13.13 13.62 2.13
C SER A 69 14.10 12.47 2.36
N LEU A 70 15.19 12.74 3.10
CA LEU A 70 16.10 11.71 3.61
C LEU A 70 15.36 10.71 4.51
N GLU A 71 14.42 11.18 5.32
CA GLU A 71 13.61 10.35 6.22
C GLU A 71 12.73 9.37 5.44
N THR A 72 12.27 9.75 4.24
CA THR A 72 11.53 8.83 3.37
C THR A 72 12.42 7.69 2.88
N LEU A 73 13.67 7.96 2.53
CA LEU A 73 14.63 6.92 2.14
C LEU A 73 14.88 5.92 3.28
N ILE A 74 15.00 6.41 4.51
CA ILE A 74 15.13 5.56 5.70
C ILE A 74 13.84 4.78 5.93
N TYR A 75 12.68 5.44 5.83
CA TYR A 75 11.37 4.82 6.05
C TYR A 75 11.12 3.63 5.09
N VAL A 76 11.45 3.77 3.81
CA VAL A 76 11.27 2.70 2.82
C VAL A 76 12.24 1.52 3.00
N GLY A 77 13.12 1.57 4.00
CA GLY A 77 13.98 0.46 4.41
C GLY A 77 15.41 0.53 3.89
N LEU A 78 15.89 1.71 3.50
CA LEU A 78 17.31 1.89 3.18
C LEU A 78 18.11 2.14 4.45
N SER A 79 19.31 1.58 4.49
CA SER A 79 20.30 1.88 5.53
C SER A 79 20.61 3.39 5.56
N GLY A 80 20.99 3.91 6.73
CA GLY A 80 21.35 5.32 6.86
C GLY A 80 22.47 5.74 5.90
N GLN A 81 23.44 4.86 5.63
CA GLN A 81 24.49 5.11 4.63
C GLN A 81 23.92 5.26 3.22
N LYS A 82 23.09 4.31 2.77
CA LYS A 82 22.51 4.34 1.43
C LYS A 82 21.53 5.50 1.27
N ALA A 83 20.73 5.79 2.29
CA ALA A 83 19.82 6.93 2.32
C ALA A 83 20.57 8.25 2.16
N ASN A 84 21.68 8.46 2.87
CA ASN A 84 22.51 9.67 2.72
C ASN A 84 23.14 9.76 1.32
N GLU A 85 23.65 8.65 0.78
CA GLU A 85 24.19 8.58 -0.58
C GLU A 85 23.15 9.02 -1.61
N LEU A 86 21.95 8.41 -1.59
CA LEU A 86 20.88 8.72 -2.54
C LEU A 86 20.33 10.13 -2.34
N TRP A 87 20.21 10.60 -1.09
CA TRP A 87 19.77 11.96 -0.81
C TRP A 87 20.74 13.01 -1.35
N ASN A 88 22.04 12.78 -1.17
CA ASN A 88 23.08 13.65 -1.73
C ASN A 88 23.04 13.66 -3.26
N GLN A 89 22.81 12.52 -3.91
CA GLN A 89 22.64 12.44 -5.36
C GLN A 89 21.36 13.16 -5.83
N TRP A 90 20.23 12.96 -5.14
CA TRP A 90 18.97 13.60 -5.47
C TRP A 90 19.07 15.12 -5.34
N THR A 91 19.63 15.62 -4.24
CA THR A 91 19.72 17.07 -3.96
C THR A 91 20.74 17.78 -4.84
N ASN A 92 21.89 17.15 -5.10
CA ASN A 92 22.95 17.68 -5.95
C ASN A 92 22.86 17.19 -7.40
N TRP A 93 21.66 16.83 -7.86
CA TRP A 93 21.41 16.35 -9.22
C TRP A 93 21.95 17.34 -10.25
N GLN A 94 23.03 16.97 -10.92
CA GLN A 94 23.61 17.76 -12.00
C GLN A 94 22.90 17.38 -13.29
N ARG A 95 22.12 18.33 -13.83
CA ARG A 95 21.38 18.12 -15.07
C ARG A 95 22.30 18.27 -16.28
N GLY A 96 22.51 17.21 -17.03
CA GLY A 96 23.02 17.27 -18.39
C GLY A 96 21.94 17.73 -19.40
N PRO A 97 22.32 18.09 -20.63
CA PRO A 97 21.39 18.60 -21.66
C PRO A 97 20.23 17.66 -22.01
N TYR A 98 20.39 16.36 -21.75
CA TYR A 98 19.43 15.31 -22.09
C TYR A 98 18.91 14.54 -20.87
N ASP A 99 19.35 14.90 -19.66
CA ASP A 99 18.93 14.20 -18.46
C ASP A 99 17.51 14.60 -18.07
N PRO A 100 16.69 13.64 -17.60
CA PRO A 100 15.36 13.96 -17.12
C PRO A 100 15.44 14.88 -15.90
N ARG A 101 14.43 15.73 -15.73
CA ARG A 101 14.30 16.60 -14.56
C ARG A 101 13.75 15.83 -13.37
N ARG A 102 13.97 16.34 -12.16
CA ARG A 102 13.27 15.83 -10.97
C ARG A 102 11.84 16.35 -10.95
N GLU A 103 10.95 15.60 -10.31
CA GLU A 103 9.58 16.08 -10.06
C GLU A 103 9.51 17.36 -9.20
N THR A 104 10.60 17.71 -8.51
CA THR A 104 10.72 18.95 -7.71
C THR A 104 11.24 20.14 -8.49
N ASP A 105 11.80 19.91 -9.69
CA ASP A 105 12.33 20.97 -10.55
C ASP A 105 11.20 21.73 -11.25
N PRO A 106 11.41 22.99 -11.65
CA PRO A 106 10.45 23.73 -12.47
C PRO A 106 10.09 22.96 -13.76
N ASP A 107 8.81 22.99 -14.12
CA ASP A 107 8.35 22.32 -15.33
C ASP A 107 8.84 23.04 -16.59
N ASP A 108 9.50 22.29 -17.47
CA ASP A 108 10.02 22.74 -18.77
C ASP A 108 9.48 21.89 -19.93
N GLY A 109 8.48 21.03 -19.67
CA GLY A 109 7.90 20.11 -20.65
C GLY A 109 8.77 18.88 -20.97
N GLY A 110 9.90 18.70 -20.29
CA GLY A 110 10.78 17.54 -20.44
C GLY A 110 10.35 16.29 -19.67
N LEU A 111 11.07 15.18 -19.91
CA LEU A 111 10.91 13.95 -19.14
C LEU A 111 11.20 14.19 -17.65
N THR A 112 10.35 13.65 -16.79
CA THR A 112 10.44 13.81 -15.33
C THR A 112 10.70 12.46 -14.68
N VAL A 113 11.68 12.41 -13.79
CA VAL A 113 11.92 11.28 -12.89
C VAL A 113 11.25 11.58 -11.55
N THR A 114 10.39 10.66 -11.10
CA THR A 114 9.79 10.71 -9.77
C THR A 114 10.82 10.31 -8.72
N PHE A 115 10.65 10.78 -7.48
CA PHE A 115 11.52 10.38 -6.37
C PHE A 115 11.44 8.87 -6.13
N HIS A 116 10.25 8.29 -6.31
CA HIS A 116 10.05 6.84 -6.26
C HIS A 116 10.86 6.07 -7.31
N ASP A 117 10.75 6.46 -8.58
CA ASP A 117 11.51 5.81 -9.68
C ASP A 117 13.02 5.96 -9.49
N PHE A 118 13.45 7.11 -8.97
CA PHE A 118 14.84 7.34 -8.60
C PHE A 118 15.33 6.36 -7.53
N ILE A 119 14.55 6.13 -6.47
CA ILE A 119 14.90 5.19 -5.41
C ILE A 119 15.07 3.78 -6.00
N ILE A 120 14.09 3.29 -6.76
CA ILE A 120 14.12 1.95 -7.36
C ILE A 120 15.27 1.82 -8.37
N GLY A 121 15.47 2.84 -9.20
CA GLY A 121 16.54 2.91 -10.20
C GLY A 121 17.93 2.77 -9.58
N TRP A 122 18.20 3.45 -8.47
CA TRP A 122 19.55 3.49 -7.89
C TRP A 122 19.83 2.44 -6.79
N SER A 123 18.79 1.93 -6.14
CA SER A 123 18.93 0.87 -5.13
C SER A 123 18.94 -0.52 -5.76
N VAL A 124 17.93 -0.86 -6.55
CA VAL A 124 17.67 -2.25 -6.98
C VAL A 124 18.13 -2.54 -8.42
N THR A 125 18.05 -1.55 -9.32
CA THR A 125 18.33 -1.80 -10.75
C THR A 125 19.82 -2.06 -11.01
N ASN A 126 20.13 -2.94 -11.98
CA ASN A 126 21.49 -3.33 -12.38
C ASN A 126 22.35 -3.95 -11.25
N ARG A 127 21.73 -4.61 -10.28
CA ARG A 127 22.41 -5.38 -9.23
C ARG A 127 22.48 -6.86 -9.60
N ALA A 128 23.44 -7.57 -9.02
CA ALA A 128 23.43 -9.03 -9.05
C ALA A 128 22.28 -9.53 -8.17
N ASP A 129 21.51 -10.50 -8.67
CA ASP A 129 20.32 -11.02 -8.00
C ASP A 129 20.60 -12.40 -7.39
N ALA A 130 19.98 -12.67 -6.24
CA ALA A 130 19.93 -13.99 -5.62
C ALA A 130 18.55 -14.62 -5.85
N VAL A 131 18.50 -15.89 -6.22
CA VAL A 131 17.29 -16.58 -6.70
C VAL A 131 17.14 -17.99 -6.15
N GLY A 132 15.92 -18.38 -5.81
CA GLY A 132 15.55 -19.77 -5.55
C GLY A 132 16.34 -20.42 -4.41
N ASP A 133 17.25 -21.33 -4.77
CA ASP A 133 18.01 -22.19 -3.86
C ASP A 133 19.33 -21.59 -3.36
N ASP A 134 19.65 -20.36 -3.78
CA ASP A 134 20.77 -19.61 -3.21
C ASP A 134 20.64 -19.54 -1.68
N ASP A 135 21.77 -19.65 -0.99
CA ASP A 135 21.77 -19.66 0.47
C ASP A 135 21.41 -18.29 1.07
N ASP A 136 21.08 -18.29 2.36
CA ASP A 136 20.68 -17.07 3.05
C ASP A 136 21.80 -16.02 3.12
N HIS A 137 23.07 -16.41 2.93
CA HIS A 137 24.20 -15.50 2.88
C HIS A 137 24.23 -14.72 1.57
N GLU A 138 24.04 -15.37 0.42
CA GLU A 138 23.96 -14.69 -0.87
C GLU A 138 22.73 -13.77 -0.96
N TRP A 139 21.60 -14.15 -0.33
CA TRP A 139 20.45 -13.25 -0.18
C TRP A 139 20.78 -11.99 0.62
N ARG A 140 21.42 -12.14 1.80
CA ARG A 140 21.82 -10.97 2.61
C ARG A 140 22.80 -10.07 1.86
N LYS A 141 23.79 -10.66 1.20
CA LYS A 141 24.74 -9.93 0.36
C LYS A 141 24.04 -9.18 -0.80
N CYS A 142 23.01 -9.77 -1.40
CA CYS A 142 22.19 -9.09 -2.40
C CYS A 142 21.42 -7.89 -1.80
N LEU A 143 20.81 -8.04 -0.62
CA LEU A 143 20.11 -6.96 0.08
C LEU A 143 21.07 -5.85 0.55
N ASP A 144 22.26 -6.21 1.03
CA ASP A 144 23.34 -5.30 1.38
C ASP A 144 23.79 -4.49 0.16
N ALA A 145 23.93 -5.13 -1.00
CA ALA A 145 24.28 -4.46 -2.25
C ALA A 145 23.19 -3.47 -2.72
N CYS A 146 21.92 -3.71 -2.36
CA CYS A 146 20.82 -2.77 -2.56
C CYS A 146 20.81 -1.65 -1.49
N GLY A 147 21.59 -1.80 -0.41
CA GLY A 147 21.67 -0.89 0.72
C GLY A 147 20.46 -0.97 1.65
N ILE A 148 19.74 -2.10 1.68
CA ILE A 148 18.60 -2.35 2.57
C ILE A 148 19.08 -2.46 4.01
N ASP A 149 18.38 -1.83 4.95
CA ASP A 149 18.75 -1.88 6.38
C ASP A 149 18.48 -3.27 7.00
N ALA A 150 19.19 -3.59 8.08
CA ALA A 150 19.14 -4.90 8.72
C ALA A 150 17.72 -5.32 9.18
N ALA A 151 16.92 -4.40 9.71
CA ALA A 151 15.57 -4.74 10.17
C ALA A 151 14.66 -5.07 8.99
N THR A 152 14.79 -4.35 7.88
CA THR A 152 14.07 -4.66 6.64
C THR A 152 14.56 -5.97 6.01
N GLN A 153 15.87 -6.25 6.05
CA GLN A 153 16.39 -7.55 5.63
C GLN A 153 15.81 -8.70 6.45
N ASP A 154 15.78 -8.57 7.78
CA ASP A 154 15.25 -9.61 8.67
C ASP A 154 13.75 -9.83 8.46
N ALA A 155 13.00 -8.78 8.10
CA ALA A 155 11.60 -8.90 7.72
C ALA A 155 11.41 -9.65 6.38
N ILE A 156 12.25 -9.38 5.38
CA ILE A 156 12.24 -10.10 4.09
C ILE A 156 12.66 -11.56 4.28
N MET A 157 13.68 -11.80 5.11
CA MET A 157 14.33 -13.09 5.35
C MET A 157 13.69 -13.91 6.49
N ASP A 158 12.52 -13.52 6.99
CA ASP A 158 11.87 -14.21 8.10
C ASP A 158 11.65 -15.70 7.75
N PRO A 159 12.17 -16.65 8.57
CA PRO A 159 12.18 -18.06 8.24
C PRO A 159 10.76 -18.66 8.12
N ASN A 160 9.76 -18.06 8.78
CA ASN A 160 8.36 -18.48 8.66
C ASN A 160 7.80 -18.26 7.26
N PHE A 161 8.44 -17.38 6.47
CA PHE A 161 8.04 -17.04 5.11
C PHE A 161 9.01 -17.56 4.05
N THR A 162 9.88 -18.53 4.40
CA THR A 162 10.89 -19.07 3.47
C THR A 162 10.30 -19.55 2.15
N TYR A 163 9.18 -20.27 2.20
CA TYR A 163 8.52 -20.75 0.98
C TYR A 163 8.10 -19.60 0.07
N LEU A 164 7.47 -18.57 0.64
CA LEU A 164 7.00 -17.40 -0.09
C LEU A 164 8.16 -16.54 -0.57
N ARG A 165 9.15 -16.27 0.28
CA ARG A 165 10.38 -15.57 -0.10
C ARG A 165 11.02 -16.21 -1.33
N ARG A 166 11.06 -17.54 -1.43
CA ARG A 166 11.66 -18.25 -2.57
C ARG A 166 10.79 -18.30 -3.83
N THR A 167 9.58 -17.73 -3.83
CA THR A 167 8.77 -17.65 -5.05
C THR A 167 9.26 -16.58 -6.02
N ASN A 168 9.97 -15.56 -5.51
CA ASN A 168 10.58 -14.52 -6.32
C ASN A 168 12.06 -14.34 -5.97
N SER A 169 12.74 -13.46 -6.69
CA SER A 169 14.14 -13.15 -6.46
C SER A 169 14.35 -12.18 -5.31
N CYS A 170 15.60 -12.05 -4.88
CA CYS A 170 15.98 -11.12 -3.82
C CYS A 170 15.75 -9.66 -4.24
N LEU A 171 16.13 -9.30 -5.48
CA LEU A 171 15.86 -7.95 -6.00
C LEU A 171 14.37 -7.66 -6.13
N TYR A 172 13.56 -8.66 -6.51
CA TYR A 172 12.11 -8.51 -6.53
C TYR A 172 11.59 -8.11 -5.13
N TRP A 173 11.96 -8.84 -4.07
CA TRP A 173 11.45 -8.52 -2.73
C TRP A 173 12.00 -7.21 -2.17
N ALA A 174 13.23 -6.83 -2.51
CA ALA A 174 13.77 -5.52 -2.15
C ALA A 174 12.94 -4.40 -2.80
N LYS A 175 12.72 -4.48 -4.12
CA LYS A 175 11.88 -3.54 -4.86
C LYS A 175 10.46 -3.49 -4.31
N ASP A 176 9.81 -4.65 -4.23
CA ASP A 176 8.43 -4.78 -3.76
C ASP A 176 8.23 -4.18 -2.36
N THR A 177 9.21 -4.34 -1.46
CA THR A 177 9.18 -3.75 -0.12
C THR A 177 9.29 -2.22 -0.15
N ILE A 178 10.21 -1.67 -0.94
CA ILE A 178 10.37 -0.22 -1.10
C ILE A 178 9.09 0.39 -1.69
N GLU A 179 8.58 -0.18 -2.79
CA GLU A 179 7.37 0.29 -3.46
C GLU A 179 6.16 0.26 -2.52
N MET A 180 5.98 -0.83 -1.78
CA MET A 180 4.91 -0.99 -0.80
C MET A 180 4.97 0.11 0.28
N ARG A 181 6.14 0.34 0.87
CA ARG A 181 6.31 1.34 1.93
C ARG A 181 6.14 2.77 1.41
N TYR A 182 6.63 3.05 0.20
CA TYR A 182 6.45 4.35 -0.43
C TYR A 182 4.96 4.63 -0.71
N ALA A 183 4.25 3.67 -1.31
CA ALA A 183 2.81 3.76 -1.54
C ALA A 183 2.02 3.93 -0.22
N GLY A 184 2.50 3.31 0.87
CA GLY A 184 2.00 3.54 2.22
C GLY A 184 1.99 5.01 2.63
N LEU A 185 3.08 5.74 2.39
CA LEU A 185 3.17 7.17 2.69
C LEU A 185 2.24 8.00 1.80
N GLU A 186 2.09 7.64 0.52
CA GLU A 186 1.15 8.29 -0.38
C GLU A 186 -0.31 8.08 0.07
N GLU A 187 -0.64 6.91 0.60
CA GLU A 187 -1.96 6.64 1.15
C GLU A 187 -2.24 7.42 2.44
N ILE A 188 -1.23 7.59 3.31
CA ILE A 188 -1.35 8.48 4.47
C ILE A 188 -1.62 9.92 4.01
N GLN A 189 -0.92 10.37 2.96
CA GLN A 189 -1.12 11.70 2.39
C GLN A 189 -2.52 11.88 1.81
N ARG A 190 -2.99 10.93 1.01
CA ARG A 190 -4.35 10.93 0.45
C ARG A 190 -5.40 10.97 1.55
N THR A 191 -5.26 10.12 2.57
CA THR A 191 -6.18 10.08 3.71
C THR A 191 -6.19 11.41 4.47
N SER A 192 -5.02 12.03 4.66
CA SER A 192 -4.92 13.35 5.31
C SER A 192 -5.62 14.46 4.52
N LEU A 193 -5.48 14.46 3.20
CA LEU A 193 -6.20 15.40 2.31
C LEU A 193 -7.71 15.22 2.40
N THR A 194 -8.21 13.98 2.42
CA THR A 194 -9.63 13.69 2.59
C THR A 194 -10.15 14.22 3.92
N ARG A 195 -9.45 13.94 5.04
CA ARG A 195 -9.83 14.46 6.36
C ARG A 195 -9.84 15.99 6.39
N GLU A 196 -8.86 16.65 5.77
CA GLU A 196 -8.84 18.11 5.67
C GLU A 196 -10.05 18.65 4.90
N ALA A 197 -10.41 18.03 3.77
CA ALA A 197 -11.57 18.44 2.99
C ALA A 197 -12.87 18.34 3.82
N GLU A 198 -13.03 17.27 4.59
CA GLU A 198 -14.17 17.08 5.48
C GLU A 198 -14.20 18.08 6.64
N LEU A 199 -13.05 18.36 7.25
CA LEU A 199 -12.93 19.37 8.30
C LEU A 199 -13.33 20.77 7.79
N LYS A 200 -12.95 21.09 6.54
CA LYS A 200 -13.33 22.35 5.89
C LYS A 200 -14.83 22.41 5.58
N GLN A 201 -15.45 21.30 5.20
CA GLN A 201 -16.90 21.22 4.96
C GLN A 201 -17.73 21.27 6.25
N ALA A 202 -17.19 20.75 7.36
CA ALA A 202 -17.86 20.74 8.66
C ALA A 202 -17.77 22.08 9.41
N ALA A 203 -16.92 23.02 8.96
CA ALA A 203 -16.82 24.34 9.56
C ALA A 203 -18.12 25.15 9.29
N PRO A 204 -18.77 25.71 10.32
CA PRO A 204 -19.99 26.50 10.12
C PRO A 204 -19.69 27.71 9.20
N PRO A 205 -20.63 28.11 8.33
CA PRO A 205 -20.49 29.34 7.56
C PRO A 205 -20.29 30.49 8.53
N ILE A 206 -19.19 31.21 8.40
CA ILE A 206 -19.00 32.47 9.10
C ILE A 206 -20.21 33.34 8.74
N PRO A 207 -21.00 33.85 9.71
CA PRO A 207 -22.06 34.79 9.40
C PRO A 207 -21.40 35.96 8.70
N SER A 208 -21.68 36.10 7.41
CA SER A 208 -21.36 37.28 6.62
C SER A 208 -22.02 38.46 7.34
N GLY A 209 -21.21 39.22 8.06
CA GLY A 209 -21.63 40.43 8.73
C GLY A 209 -22.22 41.36 7.68
N SER A 210 -23.54 41.42 7.65
CA SER A 210 -24.25 42.58 7.16
C SER A 210 -24.02 43.66 8.21
N GLU A 211 -23.02 44.50 7.96
CA GLU A 211 -23.00 45.84 8.51
C GLU A 211 -24.22 46.56 7.93
N ASP A 212 -25.33 46.57 8.66
CA ASP A 212 -26.26 47.71 8.67
C ASP A 212 -27.32 47.56 9.77
N ALA A 213 -27.67 48.72 10.32
CA ALA A 213 -28.76 49.02 11.26
C ALA A 213 -28.51 48.88 12.77
N GLN A 214 -27.96 49.97 13.30
CA GLN A 214 -28.36 50.64 14.55
C GLN A 214 -29.70 50.17 15.18
N GLY A 215 -29.71 49.97 16.49
CA GLY A 215 -30.96 50.17 17.26
C GLY A 215 -31.08 49.47 18.60
N SER A 216 -30.78 50.22 19.66
CA SER A 216 -31.47 50.21 20.96
C SER A 216 -31.31 49.00 21.89
N GLY A 217 -30.81 49.30 23.08
CA GLY A 217 -30.42 48.35 24.11
C GLY A 217 -31.55 47.61 24.83
N TYR A 218 -31.13 46.54 25.51
CA TYR A 218 -31.71 46.05 26.76
C TYR A 218 -30.59 45.41 27.61
N GLN A 219 -30.44 45.93 28.83
CA GLN A 219 -29.72 45.26 29.91
C GLN A 219 -30.58 44.08 30.42
N GLY A 220 -29.94 42.93 30.68
CA GLY A 220 -30.57 41.78 31.31
C GLY A 220 -29.54 40.75 31.76
N ASN A 221 -29.63 40.38 33.02
CA ASN A 221 -28.60 39.79 33.87
C ASN A 221 -28.53 38.25 33.80
N VAL A 222 -27.36 37.70 34.17
CA VAL A 222 -27.04 36.35 34.74
C VAL A 222 -27.89 35.14 34.33
N GLY A 223 -27.22 34.13 33.76
CA GLY A 223 -27.71 32.76 33.66
C GLY A 223 -26.65 31.78 33.19
N LEU A 224 -25.72 31.41 34.09
CA LEU A 224 -24.89 30.21 33.97
C LEU A 224 -25.80 28.99 34.00
N THR A 225 -26.13 28.43 32.83
CA THR A 225 -26.64 27.07 32.71
C THR A 225 -25.72 26.27 31.80
N SER A 226 -24.78 25.58 32.45
CA SER A 226 -24.17 24.37 31.94
C SER A 226 -25.26 23.33 31.72
N THR A 227 -25.88 23.35 30.54
CA THR A 227 -26.56 22.16 30.02
C THR A 227 -25.49 21.28 29.39
N SER A 228 -25.01 20.36 30.21
CA SER A 228 -24.35 19.13 29.77
C SER A 228 -25.27 18.40 28.79
N SER A 229 -25.11 18.69 27.50
CA SER A 229 -25.55 17.79 26.45
C SER A 229 -24.66 16.57 26.52
N THR A 230 -25.22 15.53 27.12
CA THR A 230 -24.80 14.14 27.04
C THR A 230 -24.14 13.85 25.70
N SER A 231 -22.92 13.35 25.80
CA SER A 231 -22.07 12.78 24.75
C SER A 231 -22.84 11.91 23.76
N GLN A 232 -23.46 12.53 22.75
CA GLN A 232 -23.87 11.85 21.54
C GLN A 232 -22.61 11.63 20.70
N GLY A 233 -22.17 10.37 20.69
CA GLY A 233 -21.26 9.76 19.73
C GLY A 233 -20.12 10.64 19.27
N GLN A 234 -18.92 10.44 19.84
CA GLN A 234 -17.71 10.65 19.05
C GLN A 234 -17.96 9.93 17.72
N ARG A 235 -18.19 10.68 16.63
CA ARG A 235 -18.19 10.10 15.29
C ARG A 235 -16.87 9.35 15.20
N SER A 236 -16.94 8.03 15.07
CA SER A 236 -15.73 7.22 14.90
C SER A 236 -14.92 7.84 13.77
N ILE A 237 -13.61 7.91 13.93
CA ILE A 237 -12.73 8.41 12.87
C ILE A 237 -12.98 7.58 11.58
N SER A 238 -13.29 6.30 11.76
CA SER A 238 -13.87 5.35 10.80
C SER A 238 -15.07 5.91 10.00
N GLY A 239 -16.10 6.48 10.63
CA GLY A 239 -17.29 6.98 9.91
C GLY A 239 -17.02 8.25 9.07
N LEU A 240 -15.92 8.94 9.37
CA LEU A 240 -15.37 10.01 8.52
C LEU A 240 -14.54 9.40 7.39
N GLN A 241 -13.63 8.46 7.69
CA GLN A 241 -12.74 7.83 6.71
C GLN A 241 -13.45 6.90 5.69
N GLN A 242 -14.52 6.19 6.08
CA GLN A 242 -15.21 5.21 5.25
C GLN A 242 -16.01 5.82 4.10
N LYS A 243 -16.36 7.11 4.16
CA LYS A 243 -17.15 7.75 3.11
C LYS A 243 -16.43 7.87 1.77
N GLY A 244 -15.13 7.56 1.72
CA GLY A 244 -14.29 7.68 0.52
C GLY A 244 -14.16 6.43 -0.37
N ALA A 245 -14.76 5.28 -0.04
CA ALA A 245 -14.74 4.11 -0.93
C ALA A 245 -15.94 3.20 -0.67
N ALA A 246 -17.03 3.40 -1.41
CA ALA A 246 -18.06 2.37 -1.52
C ALA A 246 -17.40 1.05 -2.01
N GLY A 247 -17.93 -0.11 -1.63
CA GLY A 247 -17.45 -1.42 -2.11
C GLY A 247 -16.34 -2.10 -1.27
N ILE A 248 -15.70 -1.41 -0.32
CA ILE A 248 -14.83 -2.05 0.68
C ILE A 248 -15.60 -2.17 1.99
N GLU A 249 -16.34 -3.26 2.17
CA GLU A 249 -16.92 -3.58 3.47
C GLU A 249 -15.81 -4.01 4.45
N ALA A 250 -15.81 -3.43 5.65
CA ALA A 250 -14.99 -3.91 6.77
C ALA A 250 -15.45 -5.30 7.29
N ASP A 251 -16.48 -5.88 6.67
CA ASP A 251 -16.99 -7.17 7.09
C ASP A 251 -15.96 -8.28 6.82
N VAL A 252 -15.84 -9.14 7.81
CA VAL A 252 -14.69 -10.00 8.02
C VAL A 252 -14.72 -11.12 6.99
N CYS A 253 -14.16 -10.90 5.78
CA CYS A 253 -13.92 -11.93 4.75
C CYS A 253 -13.15 -13.15 5.34
N GLY A 254 -12.57 -13.02 6.54
CA GLY A 254 -11.88 -14.08 7.27
C GLY A 254 -12.69 -14.90 8.29
N SER A 255 -13.96 -14.60 8.57
CA SER A 255 -14.73 -15.45 9.51
C SER A 255 -15.13 -16.76 8.81
N SER A 256 -15.10 -17.90 9.50
CA SER A 256 -15.49 -19.18 8.90
C SER A 256 -16.92 -19.14 8.31
N ARG A 257 -17.80 -18.30 8.87
CA ARG A 257 -19.16 -18.06 8.36
C ARG A 257 -19.16 -17.21 7.09
N ALA A 258 -18.37 -16.14 7.03
CA ALA A 258 -18.21 -15.33 5.83
C ALA A 258 -17.56 -16.14 4.70
N ILE A 259 -16.50 -16.91 5.00
CA ILE A 259 -15.87 -17.80 4.01
C ILE A 259 -16.85 -18.87 3.52
N ALA A 260 -17.63 -19.48 4.43
CA ALA A 260 -18.66 -20.45 4.04
C ALA A 260 -19.77 -19.81 3.19
N ALA A 261 -20.18 -18.58 3.49
CA ALA A 261 -21.16 -17.83 2.70
C ALA A 261 -20.61 -17.39 1.34
N LEU A 262 -19.32 -17.05 1.26
CA LEU A 262 -18.62 -16.70 0.03
C LEU A 262 -18.46 -17.89 -0.92
N ASN A 263 -18.48 -19.11 -0.40
CA ASN A 263 -18.51 -20.35 -1.18
C ASN A 263 -19.93 -20.76 -1.58
N ALA A 264 -20.83 -19.77 -1.76
CA ALA A 264 -22.19 -19.99 -2.22
C ALA A 264 -22.20 -20.81 -3.54
N PRO A 265 -23.12 -21.78 -3.69
CA PRO A 265 -23.27 -22.53 -4.92
C PRO A 265 -23.44 -21.57 -6.12
N GLY A 266 -22.63 -21.77 -7.16
CA GLY A 266 -22.70 -20.97 -8.39
C GLY A 266 -21.57 -19.94 -8.58
N TYR A 267 -20.69 -19.76 -7.59
CA TYR A 267 -19.51 -18.89 -7.71
C TYR A 267 -18.22 -19.62 -7.33
N THR A 268 -17.12 -19.19 -7.94
CA THR A 268 -15.75 -19.52 -7.55
C THR A 268 -15.14 -18.28 -6.92
N THR A 269 -14.70 -18.41 -5.68
CA THR A 269 -14.06 -17.31 -4.94
C THR A 269 -12.54 -17.43 -5.04
N LEU A 270 -11.90 -16.32 -5.38
CA LEU A 270 -10.46 -16.17 -5.54
C LEU A 270 -9.94 -15.12 -4.56
N TYR A 271 -8.78 -15.34 -3.97
CA TYR A 271 -8.21 -14.50 -2.92
C TYR A 271 -6.82 -13.98 -3.30
N LYS A 272 -6.53 -12.72 -2.98
CA LYS A 272 -5.18 -12.14 -3.10
C LYS A 272 -4.86 -11.30 -1.87
N GLY A 273 -3.77 -11.62 -1.17
CA GLY A 273 -3.23 -10.81 -0.08
C GLY A 273 -2.23 -9.78 -0.60
N LEU A 274 -2.41 -8.50 -0.28
CA LEU A 274 -1.53 -7.40 -0.67
C LEU A 274 -1.65 -6.20 0.28
N ASP A 275 -0.79 -5.20 0.13
CA ASP A 275 -0.93 -3.95 0.87
C ASP A 275 -2.14 -3.13 0.36
N GLN A 276 -2.71 -2.33 1.26
CA GLN A 276 -3.91 -1.55 0.96
C GLN A 276 -3.64 -0.41 -0.02
N ALA A 277 -2.45 0.19 0.02
CA ALA A 277 -2.12 1.32 -0.85
C ALA A 277 -2.15 0.90 -2.33
N ARG A 278 -1.75 -0.35 -2.62
CA ARG A 278 -1.85 -0.97 -3.94
C ARG A 278 -3.26 -1.21 -4.44
N ILE A 279 -4.32 -1.06 -3.66
CA ILE A 279 -5.70 -1.16 -4.18
C ILE A 279 -6.38 0.21 -4.34
N THR A 280 -5.60 1.29 -4.28
CA THR A 280 -6.10 2.64 -4.60
C THR A 280 -6.60 2.66 -6.04
N GLY A 281 -7.86 3.04 -6.26
CA GLY A 281 -8.46 3.07 -7.60
C GLY A 281 -9.06 1.73 -8.07
N LEU A 282 -8.94 0.65 -7.28
CA LEU A 282 -9.56 -0.64 -7.63
C LEU A 282 -11.09 -0.52 -7.74
N PHE A 283 -11.70 0.29 -6.88
CA PHE A 283 -13.13 0.57 -6.86
C PHE A 283 -13.39 2.05 -7.13
N ASP A 284 -14.47 2.36 -7.84
CA ASP A 284 -14.96 3.73 -8.00
C ASP A 284 -15.77 4.20 -6.78
N ASP A 285 -16.25 5.45 -6.83
CA ASP A 285 -17.06 6.05 -5.75
C ASP A 285 -18.39 5.31 -5.48
N SER A 286 -18.85 4.46 -6.41
CA SER A 286 -20.03 3.61 -6.26
C SER A 286 -19.72 2.23 -5.70
N GLY A 287 -18.43 1.87 -5.62
CA GLY A 287 -17.94 0.58 -5.19
C GLY A 287 -17.90 -0.48 -6.26
N ALA A 288 -18.10 -0.10 -7.53
CA ALA A 288 -17.88 -0.98 -8.66
C ALA A 288 -16.38 -1.06 -8.97
N VAL A 289 -15.95 -2.20 -9.53
CA VAL A 289 -14.55 -2.39 -9.95
C VAL A 289 -14.25 -1.42 -11.11
N ALA A 290 -13.25 -0.55 -10.93
CA ALA A 290 -12.84 0.45 -11.90
C ALA A 290 -11.55 0.03 -12.63
N GLU A 291 -10.46 -0.20 -11.88
CA GLU A 291 -9.13 -0.53 -12.42
C GLU A 291 -8.64 -1.89 -11.91
N ILE A 292 -9.10 -2.98 -12.53
CA ILE A 292 -8.70 -4.33 -12.11
C ILE A 292 -7.21 -4.62 -12.42
N GLU A 293 -6.63 -3.93 -13.41
CA GLU A 293 -5.22 -3.98 -13.81
C GLU A 293 -4.26 -3.80 -12.63
N ILE A 294 -4.69 -3.07 -11.61
CA ILE A 294 -3.94 -2.81 -10.39
C ILE A 294 -3.60 -4.11 -9.63
N LEU A 295 -4.40 -5.16 -9.82
CA LEU A 295 -4.16 -6.49 -9.24
C LEU A 295 -3.20 -7.36 -10.08
N LEU A 296 -2.58 -6.83 -11.14
CA LEU A 296 -1.57 -7.56 -11.89
C LEU A 296 -0.29 -7.73 -11.05
N SER A 297 0.31 -8.91 -11.13
CA SER A 297 1.67 -9.15 -10.63
C SER A 297 2.66 -8.99 -11.78
N SER A 298 3.71 -8.22 -11.56
CA SER A 298 4.76 -7.94 -12.55
C SER A 298 5.53 -9.19 -12.94
N ALA A 299 6.03 -9.23 -14.17
CA ALA A 299 6.98 -10.25 -14.63
C ALA A 299 8.42 -9.93 -14.14
N PRO A 300 9.29 -10.95 -13.99
CA PRO A 300 9.00 -12.37 -14.12
C PRO A 300 8.20 -12.90 -12.93
N SER A 301 7.36 -13.90 -13.18
CA SER A 301 6.48 -14.54 -12.20
C SER A 301 6.47 -16.06 -12.42
N ASP A 302 5.79 -16.82 -11.57
CA ASP A 302 5.78 -18.29 -11.62
C ASP A 302 5.25 -18.88 -12.94
N PHE A 303 4.42 -18.16 -13.68
CA PHE A 303 3.80 -18.66 -14.91
C PHE A 303 3.89 -17.66 -16.07
N CYS A 304 4.64 -16.57 -15.89
CA CYS A 304 4.94 -15.66 -16.98
C CYS A 304 6.25 -14.91 -16.77
N GLY A 305 7.20 -15.12 -17.67
CA GLY A 305 8.49 -14.43 -17.63
C GLY A 305 8.54 -13.06 -18.27
N ILE A 306 7.51 -12.68 -19.06
CA ILE A 306 7.58 -11.49 -19.94
C ILE A 306 6.41 -10.52 -19.78
N SER A 307 5.29 -10.93 -19.21
CA SER A 307 4.10 -10.08 -19.08
C SER A 307 3.46 -10.23 -17.70
N SER A 308 2.88 -9.15 -17.20
CA SER A 308 2.15 -9.17 -15.94
C SER A 308 0.88 -10.02 -16.05
N ARG A 309 0.54 -10.75 -14.98
CA ARG A 309 -0.64 -11.64 -14.94
C ARG A 309 -1.38 -11.48 -13.61
N PHE A 310 -2.64 -11.90 -13.58
CA PHE A 310 -3.37 -12.00 -12.33
C PHE A 310 -2.99 -13.27 -11.58
N TYR A 311 -2.65 -13.13 -10.30
CA TYR A 311 -2.35 -14.22 -9.39
C TYR A 311 -3.32 -14.21 -8.23
N PHE A 312 -4.10 -15.28 -8.12
CA PHE A 312 -5.03 -15.50 -7.02
C PHE A 312 -4.91 -16.93 -6.49
N ALA A 313 -5.25 -17.09 -5.21
CA ALA A 313 -5.38 -18.39 -4.56
C ALA A 313 -6.86 -18.78 -4.42
N LEU A 314 -7.18 -20.07 -4.51
CA LEU A 314 -8.51 -20.58 -4.14
C LEU A 314 -8.66 -20.69 -2.63
N ASP A 315 -7.57 -20.97 -1.92
CA ASP A 315 -7.56 -21.11 -0.46
C ASP A 315 -7.25 -19.75 0.20
N HIS A 316 -8.21 -19.27 0.99
CA HIS A 316 -8.06 -18.07 1.81
C HIS A 316 -6.84 -18.14 2.74
N THR A 317 -6.46 -19.32 3.22
CA THR A 317 -5.28 -19.53 4.07
C THR A 317 -3.99 -19.15 3.35
N VAL A 318 -3.90 -19.44 2.05
CA VAL A 318 -2.76 -19.04 1.21
C VAL A 318 -2.72 -17.53 1.08
N ALA A 319 -3.85 -16.88 0.76
CA ALA A 319 -3.90 -15.41 0.69
C ALA A 319 -3.56 -14.74 2.03
N ARG A 320 -3.99 -15.34 3.16
CA ARG A 320 -3.63 -14.89 4.51
C ARG A 320 -2.13 -15.05 4.79
N TYR A 321 -1.50 -16.12 4.30
CA TYR A 321 -0.05 -16.30 4.41
C TYR A 321 0.72 -15.23 3.63
N TYR A 322 0.27 -14.89 2.42
CA TYR A 322 0.80 -13.76 1.65
C TYR A 322 0.60 -12.41 2.39
N ALA A 323 -0.61 -12.16 2.88
CA ALA A 323 -0.92 -10.95 3.66
C ALA A 323 -0.04 -10.84 4.93
N ALA A 324 0.18 -11.94 5.64
CA ALA A 324 1.06 -11.95 6.80
C ALA A 324 2.51 -11.60 6.44
N TYR A 325 3.01 -12.04 5.28
CA TYR A 325 4.34 -11.68 4.81
C TYR A 325 4.45 -10.21 4.41
N VAL A 326 3.43 -9.67 3.74
CA VAL A 326 3.33 -8.22 3.48
C VAL A 326 3.35 -7.46 4.80
N LYS A 327 2.54 -7.88 5.78
CA LYS A 327 2.48 -7.23 7.11
C LYS A 327 3.81 -7.30 7.85
N LYS A 328 4.57 -8.39 7.69
CA LYS A 328 5.90 -8.54 8.29
C LYS A 328 6.89 -7.50 7.77
N ARG A 329 6.79 -7.14 6.49
CA ARG A 329 7.66 -6.16 5.82
C ARG A 329 7.17 -4.73 5.94
N ALA A 330 5.89 -4.53 6.25
CA ALA A 330 5.30 -3.23 6.50
C ALA A 330 5.86 -2.56 7.77
N VAL A 331 5.94 -1.23 7.76
CA VAL A 331 6.22 -0.40 8.93
C VAL A 331 4.91 -0.02 9.60
N CYS A 332 4.02 0.60 8.83
CA CYS A 332 2.71 1.02 9.30
C CYS A 332 1.61 0.88 8.23
N GLU A 333 1.94 0.26 7.10
CA GLU A 333 1.00 -0.03 6.03
C GLU A 333 -0.07 -1.03 6.50
N SER A 334 -1.30 -0.78 6.07
CA SER A 334 -2.40 -1.71 6.22
C SER A 334 -2.35 -2.76 5.12
N VAL A 335 -2.80 -3.96 5.46
CA VAL A 335 -2.79 -5.12 4.56
C VAL A 335 -4.21 -5.63 4.40
N VAL A 336 -4.57 -5.97 3.17
CA VAL A 336 -5.91 -6.42 2.81
C VAL A 336 -5.85 -7.77 2.11
N ILE A 337 -6.96 -8.49 2.18
CA ILE A 337 -7.22 -9.64 1.32
C ILE A 337 -8.35 -9.25 0.38
N VAL A 338 -8.06 -9.18 -0.91
CA VAL A 338 -9.07 -8.96 -1.95
C VAL A 338 -9.74 -10.29 -2.25
N CYS A 339 -11.08 -10.30 -2.15
CA CYS A 339 -11.94 -11.45 -2.41
C CYS A 339 -12.66 -11.20 -3.76
N LEU A 340 -12.40 -12.02 -4.78
CA LEU A 340 -12.99 -11.92 -6.13
C LEU A 340 -13.93 -13.10 -6.36
N GLN A 341 -15.21 -12.83 -6.63
CA GLN A 341 -16.20 -13.84 -6.93
C GLN A 341 -16.49 -13.89 -8.43
N ILE A 342 -16.31 -15.06 -9.03
CA ILE A 342 -16.56 -15.29 -10.46
C ILE A 342 -17.70 -16.29 -10.59
N PRO A 343 -18.79 -15.98 -11.34
CA PRO A 343 -19.84 -16.96 -11.59
C PRO A 343 -19.26 -18.22 -12.26
N ASN A 344 -19.62 -19.40 -11.76
CA ASN A 344 -19.15 -20.68 -12.32
C ASN A 344 -19.55 -20.80 -13.79
N ALA A 345 -20.75 -20.34 -14.14
CA ALA A 345 -21.20 -20.28 -15.53
C ALA A 345 -20.27 -19.45 -16.44
N ALA A 346 -19.65 -18.39 -15.92
CA ALA A 346 -18.68 -17.60 -16.69
C ALA A 346 -17.41 -18.42 -16.98
N ILE A 347 -16.91 -19.17 -16.00
CA ILE A 347 -15.75 -20.06 -16.16
C ILE A 347 -16.09 -21.23 -17.10
N GLU A 348 -17.24 -21.86 -16.92
CA GLU A 348 -17.72 -23.00 -17.72
C GLU A 348 -18.03 -22.62 -19.17
N SER A 349 -18.41 -21.36 -19.42
CA SER A 349 -18.63 -20.84 -20.77
C SER A 349 -17.34 -20.56 -21.54
N LEU A 350 -16.17 -20.57 -20.88
CA LEU A 350 -14.89 -20.36 -21.57
C LEU A 350 -14.61 -21.52 -22.52
N PRO A 351 -14.25 -21.25 -23.79
CA PRO A 351 -13.85 -22.29 -24.71
C PRO A 351 -12.68 -23.14 -24.15
N PRO A 352 -12.61 -24.45 -24.44
CA PRO A 352 -11.58 -25.32 -23.87
C PRO A 352 -10.14 -24.84 -24.08
N ASN A 353 -9.86 -24.17 -25.20
CA ASN A 353 -8.53 -23.61 -25.48
C ASN A 353 -8.18 -22.34 -24.68
N LYS A 354 -9.15 -21.77 -23.94
CA LYS A 354 -8.96 -20.63 -23.02
C LYS A 354 -8.67 -21.09 -21.59
N ILE A 355 -8.92 -22.36 -21.27
CA ILE A 355 -8.69 -22.93 -19.94
C ILE A 355 -7.46 -23.83 -20.03
N GLN A 356 -6.36 -23.38 -19.44
CA GLN A 356 -5.17 -24.21 -19.27
C GLN A 356 -5.15 -24.74 -17.84
N ARG A 357 -4.99 -26.05 -17.68
CA ARG A 357 -4.89 -26.71 -16.37
C ARG A 357 -3.53 -27.34 -16.26
N MET A 358 -2.88 -27.12 -15.14
CA MET A 358 -1.57 -27.67 -14.84
C MET A 358 -1.58 -28.27 -13.45
N LEU A 359 -1.10 -29.51 -13.32
CA LEU A 359 -1.12 -30.23 -12.06
C LEU A 359 0.17 -30.01 -11.29
N TRP A 360 0.04 -29.75 -9.98
CA TRP A 360 1.15 -29.70 -9.05
C TRP A 360 1.23 -31.01 -8.26
N PRO A 361 2.42 -31.61 -8.07
CA PRO A 361 3.67 -31.37 -8.78
C PRO A 361 3.75 -32.20 -10.08
N SER A 362 3.95 -31.56 -11.24
CA SER A 362 4.26 -32.24 -12.51
C SER A 362 5.59 -31.73 -13.10
N SER A 363 6.24 -32.53 -13.94
CA SER A 363 7.46 -32.10 -14.66
C SER A 363 7.19 -30.87 -15.53
N GLU A 364 6.01 -30.85 -16.18
CA GLU A 364 5.56 -29.73 -17.00
C GLU A 364 5.41 -28.43 -16.18
N TRP A 365 4.83 -28.53 -14.97
CA TRP A 365 4.75 -27.43 -14.02
C TRP A 365 6.13 -26.90 -13.65
N LYS A 366 7.07 -27.81 -13.32
CA LYS A 366 8.41 -27.42 -12.84
C LYS A 366 9.18 -26.72 -13.95
N GLU A 367 9.07 -27.22 -15.17
CA GLU A 367 9.71 -26.64 -16.34
C GLU A 367 9.12 -25.25 -16.65
N LEU A 368 7.80 -25.11 -16.69
CA LEU A 368 7.15 -23.80 -16.93
C LEU A 368 7.56 -22.76 -15.89
N VAL A 369 7.56 -23.13 -14.60
CA VAL A 369 7.96 -22.23 -13.51
C VAL A 369 9.42 -21.83 -13.65
N TRP A 370 10.31 -22.78 -13.98
CA TRP A 370 11.72 -22.48 -14.17
C TRP A 370 11.97 -21.49 -15.31
N PHE A 371 11.36 -21.70 -16.49
CA PHE A 371 11.50 -20.78 -17.63
C PHE A 371 10.90 -19.41 -17.33
N SER A 372 9.71 -19.38 -16.73
CA SER A 372 9.00 -18.14 -16.39
C SER A 372 9.79 -17.28 -15.40
N ARG A 373 10.27 -17.86 -14.30
CA ARG A 373 11.08 -17.13 -13.30
C ARG A 373 12.40 -16.61 -13.86
N LYS A 374 12.97 -17.28 -14.86
CA LYS A 374 14.20 -16.84 -15.53
C LYS A 374 13.96 -15.84 -16.67
N GLY A 375 12.71 -15.44 -16.91
CA GLY A 375 12.37 -14.55 -18.03
C GLY A 375 12.72 -15.17 -19.40
N LYS A 376 12.82 -16.50 -19.48
CA LYS A 376 13.23 -17.22 -20.69
C LYS A 376 12.01 -17.65 -21.49
N THR A 377 12.15 -17.67 -22.81
CA THR A 377 11.17 -18.31 -23.69
C THR A 377 11.11 -19.80 -23.37
N PRO A 378 9.93 -20.37 -23.09
CA PRO A 378 9.83 -21.80 -22.81
C PRO A 378 9.99 -22.64 -24.09
N PRO A 379 10.24 -23.94 -23.95
CA PRO A 379 10.29 -24.89 -25.08
C PRO A 379 8.92 -25.08 -25.75
N PRO A 380 8.88 -25.53 -27.02
CA PRO A 380 7.66 -25.59 -27.82
C PRO A 380 6.49 -26.38 -27.21
N HIS A 381 6.76 -27.43 -26.42
CA HIS A 381 5.68 -28.21 -25.78
C HIS A 381 4.93 -27.44 -24.69
N LEU A 382 5.53 -26.36 -24.17
CA LEU A 382 4.91 -25.44 -23.21
C LEU A 382 4.27 -24.21 -23.87
N ASP A 383 4.34 -24.06 -25.19
CA ASP A 383 3.80 -22.89 -25.91
C ASP A 383 2.28 -22.71 -25.68
N LYS A 384 1.57 -23.80 -25.38
CA LYS A 384 0.13 -23.76 -25.00
C LYS A 384 -0.15 -22.90 -23.75
N TYR A 385 0.83 -22.69 -22.88
CA TYR A 385 0.73 -21.81 -21.72
C TYR A 385 1.15 -20.36 -22.03
N HIS A 386 1.86 -20.15 -23.15
CA HIS A 386 2.29 -18.85 -23.62
C HIS A 386 1.30 -18.28 -24.64
N GLU A 387 0.21 -17.71 -24.15
CA GLU A 387 -0.67 -16.93 -25.02
C GLU A 387 -0.07 -15.56 -25.32
N ARG A 388 0.54 -15.43 -26.50
CA ARG A 388 0.96 -14.14 -27.06
C ARG A 388 -0.29 -13.32 -27.42
N GLY A 389 -0.50 -12.19 -26.75
CA GLY A 389 -1.41 -11.14 -27.24
C GLY A 389 -2.84 -11.11 -26.70
N ARG A 390 -3.14 -11.68 -25.52
CA ARG A 390 -4.45 -11.45 -24.87
C ARG A 390 -4.34 -10.55 -23.65
N LYS A 391 -5.37 -9.72 -23.48
CA LYS A 391 -5.43 -8.68 -22.43
C LYS A 391 -5.45 -9.25 -21.01
N TRP A 392 -5.97 -10.47 -20.79
CA TRP A 392 -6.19 -11.01 -19.44
C TRP A 392 -5.95 -12.52 -19.35
N THR A 393 -5.15 -12.96 -18.38
CA THR A 393 -5.00 -14.37 -18.01
C THR A 393 -4.89 -14.46 -16.49
N PHE A 394 -5.69 -15.36 -15.92
CA PHE A 394 -5.72 -15.65 -14.50
C PHE A 394 -4.90 -16.91 -14.22
N CYS A 395 -3.92 -16.77 -13.35
CA CYS A 395 -3.19 -17.88 -12.77
C CYS A 395 -3.82 -18.19 -11.40
N VAL A 396 -4.50 -19.33 -11.33
CA VAL A 396 -5.09 -19.83 -10.09
C VAL A 396 -4.23 -20.98 -9.59
N VAL A 397 -3.64 -20.81 -8.41
CA VAL A 397 -2.84 -21.86 -7.77
C VAL A 397 -3.70 -22.53 -6.72
N SER A 398 -3.98 -23.82 -6.92
CA SER A 398 -4.46 -24.72 -5.86
C SER A 398 -3.23 -25.49 -5.38
N LEU A 399 -2.83 -25.29 -4.12
CA LEU A 399 -1.74 -26.04 -3.49
C LEU A 399 -2.23 -27.39 -2.95
#